data_AF-A0A965ZSS5-F1
#
_entry.id   AF-A0A965ZSS5-F1
#
_cell.length_a   1.000
_cell.length_b   1.000
_cell.length_c   1.000
_cell.angle_alpha   90.00
_cell.angle_beta   90.00
_cell.angle_gamma   90.00
#
_symmetry.space_group_name_H-M   'P 1'
#
loop_
_entity.id
_entity.type
_entity.pdbx_description
1 polymer ?
#
loop_
_entity_poly.entity_id
_entity_poly.type
_entity_poly.pdbx_seq_one_letter_code
_entity_poly.pdbx_strand_id
1 'polypeptide(L)'
;AVNHFFGPASLENEDVVLQLDRALADLFSFVDDKVGLDKTLVVLSADHGMAEMPEYATELGYPAGRWFGDEVLASARQASMKLYGSDQLVKDFFRPYLYLDGSAIQKKGLDRDTVAAALAADMAKQPGVGGAIPAREAARGNPTGAAAAVKHNHHPLRAGDIYIFQRPYWFMFDRGAVAAMHGSPWAYDTHVPIMFAGPGIRPNRLDRLVHPVDVAPTLSALLGILPPAAAQGEVLGEVAGQ
;
A
#
# COMPACT_ATOMS: atom_id res chain seq x y z
N ALA A 1 -8.35 4.01 -12.94
CA ALA A 1 -7.14 3.37 -13.52
C ALA A 1 -6.41 4.23 -14.56
N VAL A 2 -6.84 5.46 -14.88
CA VAL A 2 -6.16 6.32 -15.88
C VAL A 2 -4.69 6.55 -15.52
N ASN A 3 -4.41 6.85 -14.26
CA ASN A 3 -3.05 7.14 -13.81
C ASN A 3 -2.09 5.96 -13.95
N HIS A 4 -2.57 4.72 -14.04
CA HIS A 4 -1.68 3.59 -14.34
C HIS A 4 -1.05 3.68 -15.73
N PHE A 5 -1.73 4.31 -16.68
CA PHE A 5 -1.28 4.42 -18.07
C PHE A 5 -0.58 5.75 -18.36
N PHE A 6 -0.94 6.82 -17.65
CA PHE A 6 -0.46 8.18 -17.97
C PHE A 6 0.32 8.86 -16.85
N GLY A 7 0.22 8.38 -15.60
CA GLY A 7 0.82 9.03 -14.43
C GLY A 7 -0.05 10.16 -13.84
N PRO A 8 0.19 10.55 -12.58
CA PRO A 8 -0.63 11.56 -11.90
C PRO A 8 -0.41 13.01 -12.40
N ALA A 9 0.75 13.37 -12.96
CA ALA A 9 0.96 14.69 -13.57
C ALA A 9 0.45 14.83 -15.02
N SER A 10 -0.31 13.87 -15.54
CA SER A 10 -0.75 13.87 -16.94
C SER A 10 -2.00 14.73 -17.18
N LEU A 11 -2.17 15.20 -18.42
CA LEU A 11 -3.38 15.92 -18.85
C LEU A 11 -4.62 15.02 -18.78
N GLU A 12 -4.47 13.71 -18.99
CA GLU A 12 -5.55 12.73 -18.83
C GLU A 12 -6.00 12.64 -17.37
N ASN A 13 -5.08 12.69 -16.40
CA ASN A 13 -5.48 12.74 -14.99
C ASN A 13 -6.16 14.07 -14.65
N GLU A 14 -5.65 15.20 -15.15
CA GLU A 14 -6.27 16.51 -14.96
C GLU A 14 -7.73 16.51 -15.44
N ASP A 15 -7.98 16.03 -16.66
CA ASP A 15 -9.35 15.94 -17.20
C ASP A 15 -10.23 15.00 -16.36
N VAL A 16 -9.71 13.83 -15.96
CA VAL A 16 -10.47 12.89 -15.11
C VAL A 16 -10.84 13.51 -13.77
N VAL A 17 -9.97 14.29 -13.14
CA VAL A 17 -10.27 14.98 -11.88
C VAL A 17 -11.34 16.05 -12.09
N LEU A 18 -11.28 16.81 -13.18
CA LEU A 18 -12.33 17.79 -13.53
C LEU A 18 -13.68 17.12 -13.78
N GLN A 19 -13.70 15.96 -14.42
CA GLN A 19 -14.94 15.22 -14.65
C GLN A 19 -15.46 14.57 -13.36
N LEU A 20 -14.57 14.10 -12.48
CA LEU A 20 -14.94 13.58 -11.17
C LEU A 20 -15.59 14.67 -10.30
N ASP A 21 -15.03 15.89 -10.29
CA ASP A 21 -15.60 17.03 -9.57
C ASP A 21 -17.05 17.31 -10.01
N ARG A 22 -17.27 17.41 -11.33
CA ARG A 22 -18.61 17.61 -11.90
C ARG A 22 -19.56 16.45 -11.57
N ALA A 23 -19.09 15.22 -11.69
CA ALA A 23 -19.89 14.04 -11.39
C ALA A 23 -20.29 13.97 -9.90
N LEU A 24 -19.40 14.38 -8.99
CA LEU A 24 -19.70 14.49 -7.57
C LEU A 24 -20.71 15.61 -7.30
N ALA A 25 -20.58 16.78 -7.96
CA ALA A 25 -21.56 17.85 -7.86
C ALA A 25 -22.96 17.39 -8.30
N ASP A 26 -23.05 16.72 -9.46
CA ASP A 26 -24.31 16.16 -9.98
C ASP A 26 -24.90 15.11 -9.03
N LEU A 27 -24.06 14.23 -8.48
CA LEU A 27 -24.48 13.24 -7.49
C LEU A 27 -25.03 13.91 -6.22
N PHE A 28 -24.36 14.93 -5.69
CA PHE A 28 -24.80 15.62 -4.50
C PHE A 28 -26.09 16.42 -4.73
N SER A 29 -26.25 17.07 -5.89
CA SER A 29 -27.52 17.70 -6.26
C SER A 29 -28.66 16.69 -6.35
N PHE A 30 -28.41 15.52 -6.95
CA PHE A 30 -29.42 14.47 -7.00
C PHE A 30 -29.79 13.95 -5.60
N VAL A 31 -28.81 13.75 -4.72
CA VAL A 31 -29.06 13.33 -3.33
C VAL A 31 -29.84 14.40 -2.57
N ASP A 32 -29.53 15.68 -2.75
CA ASP A 32 -30.27 16.78 -2.14
C ASP A 32 -31.75 16.78 -2.57
N ASP A 33 -32.00 16.63 -3.86
CA ASP A 33 -33.36 16.59 -4.43
C ASP A 33 -34.18 15.38 -3.95
N LYS A 34 -33.55 14.23 -3.71
CA LYS A 34 -34.24 12.97 -3.37
C LYS A 34 -34.32 12.68 -1.88
N VAL A 35 -33.32 13.09 -1.12
CA VAL A 35 -33.17 12.76 0.30
C VAL A 35 -33.04 14.03 1.14
N GLY A 36 -32.24 14.98 0.66
CA GLY A 36 -31.80 16.17 1.39
C GLY A 36 -30.40 15.98 1.97
N LEU A 37 -29.48 16.91 1.70
CA LEU A 37 -28.14 16.90 2.28
C LEU A 37 -28.19 17.16 3.80
N ASP A 38 -29.26 17.78 4.30
CA ASP A 38 -29.57 17.92 5.73
C ASP A 38 -29.89 16.59 6.43
N LYS A 39 -29.96 15.48 5.68
CA LYS A 39 -30.18 14.11 6.19
C LYS A 39 -29.13 13.12 5.70
N THR A 40 -28.07 13.61 5.05
CA THR A 40 -27.07 12.76 4.40
C THR A 40 -25.70 12.97 5.01
N LEU A 41 -25.05 11.87 5.41
CA LEU A 41 -23.64 11.84 5.74
C LEU A 41 -22.84 11.37 4.52
N VAL A 42 -21.91 12.19 4.07
CA VAL A 42 -20.96 11.91 2.99
C VAL A 42 -19.59 11.67 3.60
N VAL A 43 -18.97 10.56 3.22
CA VAL A 43 -17.57 10.25 3.54
C VAL A 43 -16.84 9.95 2.25
N LEU A 44 -15.79 10.72 1.96
CA LEU A 44 -14.96 10.56 0.78
C LEU A 44 -13.52 10.29 1.20
N SER A 45 -12.90 9.28 0.60
CA SER A 45 -11.51 8.92 0.81
C SER A 45 -10.93 8.31 -0.46
N ALA A 46 -9.64 8.01 -0.45
CA ALA A 46 -9.02 7.10 -1.41
C ALA A 46 -8.54 5.83 -0.70
N ASP A 47 -8.41 4.74 -1.46
CA ASP A 47 -7.82 3.49 -1.01
C ASP A 47 -6.28 3.57 -0.97
N HIS A 48 -5.68 4.39 -1.84
CA HIS A 48 -4.27 4.72 -1.85
C HIS A 48 -3.98 6.02 -2.63
N GLY A 49 -2.77 6.53 -2.49
CA GLY A 49 -2.20 7.56 -3.35
C GLY A 49 -1.49 6.97 -4.59
N MET A 50 -0.59 7.73 -5.19
CA MET A 50 0.22 7.29 -6.35
C MET A 50 1.49 8.13 -6.46
N ALA A 51 2.62 7.50 -6.81
CA ALA A 51 3.83 8.20 -7.25
C ALA A 51 3.80 8.57 -8.74
N GLU A 52 4.67 9.52 -9.12
CA GLU A 52 5.03 9.75 -10.52
C GLU A 52 5.75 8.54 -11.14
N MET A 53 5.69 8.43 -12.47
CA MET A 53 6.43 7.39 -13.18
C MET A 53 7.96 7.56 -13.02
N PRO A 54 8.76 6.48 -12.91
CA PRO A 54 10.18 6.57 -12.61
C PRO A 54 10.97 7.40 -13.61
N GLU A 55 10.59 7.36 -14.88
CA GLU A 55 11.24 8.14 -15.94
C GLU A 55 11.05 9.65 -15.70
N TYR A 56 9.83 10.08 -15.37
CA TYR A 56 9.55 11.48 -15.04
C TYR A 56 10.18 11.89 -13.70
N ALA A 57 10.15 11.02 -12.69
CA ALA A 57 10.86 11.26 -11.43
C ALA A 57 12.38 11.44 -11.64
N THR A 58 12.96 10.73 -12.61
CA THR A 58 14.37 10.88 -12.99
C THR A 58 14.64 12.25 -13.62
N GLU A 59 13.76 12.74 -14.49
CA GLU A 59 13.85 14.09 -15.07
C GLU A 59 13.78 15.19 -13.99
N LEU A 60 13.02 14.94 -12.92
CA LEU A 60 12.95 15.82 -11.74
C LEU A 60 14.18 15.69 -10.80
N GLY A 61 15.15 14.82 -11.12
CA GLY A 61 16.38 14.65 -10.37
C GLY A 61 16.32 13.63 -9.22
N TYR A 62 15.24 12.84 -9.12
CA TYR A 62 15.14 11.78 -8.11
C TYR A 62 15.84 10.49 -8.57
N PRO A 63 16.49 9.74 -7.66
CA PRO A 63 16.98 8.41 -7.96
C PRO A 63 15.82 7.42 -8.06
N ALA A 64 15.31 7.20 -9.27
CA ALA A 64 14.15 6.37 -9.57
C ALA A 64 14.51 5.19 -10.47
N GLY A 65 13.63 4.19 -10.55
CA GLY A 65 13.84 3.04 -11.42
C GLY A 65 12.70 2.03 -11.42
N ARG A 66 12.84 0.99 -12.23
CA ARG A 66 11.91 -0.15 -12.28
C ARG A 66 12.69 -1.42 -11.94
N TRP A 67 12.07 -2.28 -11.15
CA TRP A 67 12.58 -3.62 -10.85
C TRP A 67 11.45 -4.62 -11.02
N PHE A 68 11.48 -5.36 -12.13
CA PHE A 68 10.34 -6.14 -12.54
C PHE A 68 10.22 -7.47 -11.77
N GLY A 69 9.01 -8.00 -11.63
CA GLY A 69 8.78 -9.20 -10.82
C GLY A 69 9.58 -10.43 -11.25
N ASP A 70 9.81 -10.59 -12.56
CA ASP A 70 10.69 -11.62 -13.13
C ASP A 70 12.17 -11.42 -12.72
N GLU A 71 12.64 -10.17 -12.68
CA GLU A 71 13.98 -9.80 -12.22
C GLU A 71 14.16 -10.02 -10.71
N VAL A 72 13.13 -9.72 -9.91
CA VAL A 72 13.11 -10.00 -8.47
C VAL A 72 13.24 -11.50 -8.22
N LEU A 73 12.43 -12.30 -8.91
CA LEU A 73 12.45 -13.76 -8.79
C LEU A 73 13.80 -14.34 -9.22
N ALA A 74 14.35 -13.87 -10.34
CA ALA A 74 15.67 -14.29 -10.83
C ALA A 74 16.77 -13.96 -9.81
N SER A 75 16.75 -12.74 -9.24
CA SER A 75 17.71 -12.31 -8.22
C SER A 75 17.62 -13.16 -6.95
N ALA A 76 16.39 -13.47 -6.49
CA ALA A 76 16.17 -14.33 -5.33
C ALA A 76 16.67 -15.77 -5.56
N ARG A 77 16.46 -16.32 -6.76
CA ARG A 77 16.99 -17.64 -7.15
C ARG A 77 18.51 -17.66 -7.24
N GLN A 78 19.12 -16.59 -7.75
CA GLN A 78 20.58 -16.43 -7.76
C GLN A 78 21.15 -16.35 -6.33
N ALA A 79 20.51 -15.57 -5.45
CA ALA A 79 20.89 -15.50 -4.03
C ALA A 79 20.80 -16.88 -3.37
N SER A 80 19.71 -17.61 -3.62
CA SER A 80 19.52 -18.98 -3.14
C SER A 80 20.60 -19.94 -3.64
N MET A 81 20.96 -19.86 -4.93
CA MET A 81 22.04 -20.66 -5.50
C MET A 81 23.38 -20.35 -4.82
N LYS A 82 23.70 -19.07 -4.64
CA LYS A 82 24.94 -18.62 -3.99
C LYS A 82 25.05 -19.07 -2.53
N LEU A 83 23.96 -18.98 -1.77
CA LEU A 83 23.95 -19.25 -0.33
C LEU A 83 23.80 -20.74 0.00
N TYR A 84 23.04 -21.47 -0.81
CA TYR A 84 22.60 -22.83 -0.48
C TYR A 84 22.86 -23.85 -1.59
N GLY A 85 23.45 -23.45 -2.72
CA GLY A 85 23.71 -24.34 -3.86
C GLY A 85 22.44 -24.88 -4.51
N SER A 86 21.33 -24.14 -4.48
CA SER A 86 20.12 -24.46 -5.25
C SER A 86 19.29 -23.21 -5.49
N ASP A 87 18.79 -23.06 -6.70
CA ASP A 87 17.81 -22.04 -7.12
C ASP A 87 16.36 -22.46 -6.83
N GLN A 88 16.11 -23.71 -6.43
CA GLN A 88 14.77 -24.27 -6.22
C GLN A 88 14.17 -23.93 -4.85
N LEU A 89 14.90 -23.25 -3.96
CA LEU A 89 14.36 -22.87 -2.66
C LEU A 89 13.37 -21.69 -2.76
N VAL A 90 13.41 -20.94 -3.87
CA VAL A 90 12.48 -19.84 -4.15
C VAL A 90 11.50 -20.29 -5.23
N LYS A 91 10.24 -20.47 -4.82
CA LYS A 91 9.17 -20.96 -5.68
C LYS A 91 8.72 -19.89 -6.64
N ASP A 92 8.34 -18.73 -6.10
CA ASP A 92 7.69 -17.67 -6.87
C ASP A 92 7.85 -16.30 -6.21
N PHE A 93 7.52 -15.26 -6.96
CA PHE A 93 7.38 -13.90 -6.50
C PHE A 93 6.03 -13.35 -6.94
N PHE A 94 5.18 -13.02 -5.98
CA PHE A 94 3.98 -12.23 -6.24
C PHE A 94 3.95 -11.08 -5.25
N ARG A 95 4.04 -9.88 -5.79
CA ARG A 95 4.30 -8.65 -5.02
C ARG A 95 3.30 -8.50 -3.87
N PRO A 96 3.76 -8.12 -2.68
CA PRO A 96 5.14 -7.75 -2.33
C PRO A 96 5.99 -8.94 -1.81
N TYR A 97 5.56 -10.19 -2.00
CA TYR A 97 6.15 -11.34 -1.32
C TYR A 97 6.95 -12.27 -2.23
N LEU A 98 8.10 -12.73 -1.72
CA LEU A 98 8.71 -13.99 -2.17
C LEU A 98 8.07 -15.18 -1.45
N TYR A 99 7.89 -16.27 -2.19
CA TYR A 99 7.37 -17.53 -1.70
C TYR A 99 8.47 -18.60 -1.79
N LEU A 100 8.75 -19.26 -0.67
CA LEU A 100 9.75 -20.32 -0.59
C LEU A 100 9.13 -21.69 -0.86
N ASP A 101 9.92 -22.58 -1.47
CA ASP A 101 9.54 -23.97 -1.65
C ASP A 101 9.91 -24.79 -0.40
N GLY A 102 8.91 -25.03 0.46
CA GLY A 102 9.11 -25.78 1.69
C GLY A 102 9.60 -27.21 1.47
N SER A 103 9.22 -27.86 0.36
CA SER A 103 9.66 -29.21 0.04
C SER A 103 11.12 -29.24 -0.41
N ALA A 104 11.57 -28.27 -1.20
CA ALA A 104 12.97 -28.13 -1.59
C ALA A 104 13.88 -27.82 -0.39
N ILE A 105 13.43 -26.94 0.52
CA ILE A 105 14.12 -26.61 1.77
C ILE A 105 14.27 -27.86 2.64
N GLN A 106 13.18 -28.61 2.86
CA GLN A 106 13.19 -29.81 3.68
C GLN A 106 14.12 -30.90 3.11
N LYS A 107 14.11 -31.12 1.78
CA LYS A 107 14.99 -32.09 1.11
C LYS A 107 16.47 -31.80 1.32
N LYS A 108 16.85 -30.54 1.53
CA LYS A 108 18.22 -30.12 1.87
C LYS A 108 18.52 -30.12 3.36
N GLY A 109 17.55 -30.47 4.21
CA GLY A 109 17.71 -30.43 5.67
C GLY A 109 17.91 -29.01 6.22
N LEU A 110 17.42 -27.98 5.49
CA LEU A 110 17.53 -26.59 5.90
C LEU A 110 16.32 -26.16 6.73
N ASP A 111 16.52 -25.18 7.60
CA ASP A 111 15.43 -24.51 8.32
C ASP A 111 14.83 -23.37 7.48
N ARG A 112 13.50 -23.29 7.41
CA ARG A 112 12.79 -22.32 6.56
C ARG A 112 13.01 -20.89 7.02
N ASP A 113 12.98 -20.65 8.33
CA ASP A 113 13.12 -19.29 8.89
C ASP A 113 14.55 -18.78 8.67
N THR A 114 15.55 -19.66 8.83
CA THR A 114 16.95 -19.37 8.52
C THR A 114 17.16 -19.06 7.04
N VAL A 115 16.54 -19.82 6.13
CA VAL A 115 16.59 -19.55 4.68
C VAL A 115 15.93 -18.20 4.35
N ALA A 116 14.77 -17.91 4.94
CA ALA A 116 14.06 -16.66 4.74
C ALA A 116 14.88 -15.45 5.20
N ALA A 117 15.49 -15.53 6.38
CA ALA A 117 16.33 -14.46 6.93
C ALA A 117 17.58 -14.19 6.07
N ALA A 118 18.27 -15.24 5.63
CA ALA A 118 19.46 -15.08 4.79
C ALA A 118 19.13 -14.51 3.41
N LEU A 119 18.05 -14.98 2.78
CA LEU A 119 17.58 -14.44 1.51
C LEU A 119 17.12 -13.00 1.64
N ALA A 120 16.38 -12.64 2.70
CA ALA A 120 15.98 -11.27 2.95
C ALA A 120 17.21 -10.34 3.07
N ALA A 121 18.24 -10.77 3.80
CA ALA A 121 19.48 -10.02 3.95
C ALA A 121 20.28 -9.84 2.64
N ASP A 122 20.25 -10.79 1.71
CA ASP A 122 20.87 -10.65 0.39
C ASP A 122 20.01 -9.76 -0.53
N MET A 123 18.68 -9.95 -0.54
CA MET A 123 17.74 -9.16 -1.34
C MET A 123 17.71 -7.68 -0.92
N ALA A 124 17.88 -7.37 0.37
CA ALA A 124 17.98 -5.99 0.86
C ALA A 124 19.15 -5.19 0.27
N LYS A 125 20.14 -5.86 -0.33
CA LYS A 125 21.33 -5.22 -0.94
C LYS A 125 21.12 -4.87 -2.42
N GLN A 126 20.04 -5.35 -3.03
CA GLN A 126 19.78 -5.12 -4.44
C GLN A 126 19.51 -3.62 -4.70
N PRO A 127 19.99 -3.06 -5.82
CA PRO A 127 19.67 -1.69 -6.21
C PRO A 127 18.15 -1.49 -6.25
N GLY A 128 17.67 -0.36 -5.75
CA GLY A 128 16.24 -0.06 -5.73
C GLY A 128 15.43 -0.74 -4.62
N VAL A 129 16.02 -1.61 -3.80
CA VAL A 129 15.35 -2.18 -2.62
C VAL A 129 15.46 -1.24 -1.42
N GLY A 130 14.31 -0.92 -0.84
CA GLY A 130 14.18 -0.14 0.38
C GLY A 130 14.28 -1.02 1.63
N GLY A 131 13.81 -2.27 1.52
CA GLY A 131 14.02 -3.30 2.53
C GLY A 131 13.41 -4.64 2.14
N ALA A 132 13.89 -5.69 2.79
CA ALA A 132 13.34 -7.05 2.71
C ALA A 132 13.23 -7.61 4.13
N ILE A 133 12.04 -8.08 4.51
CA ILE A 133 11.72 -8.49 5.89
C ILE A 133 11.11 -9.89 5.86
N PRO A 134 11.66 -10.86 6.59
CA PRO A 134 11.00 -12.15 6.78
C PRO A 134 9.62 -11.95 7.41
N ALA A 135 8.56 -12.50 6.82
CA ALA A 135 7.19 -12.20 7.22
C ALA A 135 6.89 -12.60 8.68
N ARG A 136 7.54 -13.66 9.17
CA ARG A 136 7.43 -14.11 10.58
C ARG A 136 8.13 -13.15 11.56
N GLU A 137 9.17 -12.46 11.12
CA GLU A 137 9.84 -11.42 11.91
C GLU A 137 9.05 -10.11 11.89
N ALA A 138 8.43 -9.78 10.75
CA ALA A 138 7.60 -8.58 10.62
C ALA A 138 6.46 -8.53 11.65
N ALA A 139 5.94 -9.69 12.08
CA ALA A 139 4.89 -9.78 13.09
C ALA A 139 5.38 -9.47 14.53
N ARG A 140 6.70 -9.42 14.77
CA ARG A 140 7.29 -9.25 16.10
C ARG A 140 7.73 -7.80 16.35
N GLY A 141 7.70 -7.39 17.62
CA GLY A 141 8.16 -6.06 18.05
C GLY A 141 7.24 -4.91 17.62
N ASN A 142 7.72 -3.68 17.79
CA ASN A 142 7.02 -2.44 17.44
C ASN A 142 7.87 -1.61 16.46
N PRO A 143 7.95 -2.04 15.19
CA PRO A 143 8.74 -1.34 14.18
C PRO A 143 8.19 0.07 13.91
N THR A 144 9.05 0.93 13.36
CA THR A 144 8.71 2.29 12.92
C THR A 144 8.96 2.43 11.42
N GLY A 145 8.46 3.53 10.82
CA GLY A 145 8.62 3.80 9.39
C GLY A 145 8.00 2.72 8.50
N ALA A 146 8.63 2.41 7.37
CA ALA A 146 8.13 1.45 6.39
C ALA A 146 7.89 0.04 6.99
N ALA A 147 8.69 -0.38 7.97
CA ALA A 147 8.53 -1.68 8.61
C ALA A 147 7.23 -1.79 9.44
N ALA A 148 6.70 -0.67 9.94
CA ALA A 148 5.38 -0.64 10.58
C ALA A 148 4.26 -0.96 9.59
N ALA A 149 4.33 -0.38 8.38
CA ALA A 149 3.38 -0.69 7.31
C ALA A 149 3.45 -2.16 6.88
N VAL A 150 4.67 -2.73 6.78
CA VAL A 150 4.87 -4.16 6.50
C VAL A 150 4.21 -5.04 7.56
N LYS A 151 4.38 -4.71 8.85
CA LYS A 151 3.71 -5.41 9.95
C LYS A 151 2.19 -5.35 9.82
N HIS A 152 1.63 -4.18 9.52
CA HIS A 152 0.17 -4.00 9.39
C HIS A 152 -0.41 -4.69 8.15
N ASN A 153 0.40 -4.95 7.12
CA ASN A 153 0.00 -5.72 5.94
C ASN A 153 0.15 -7.25 6.12
N HIS A 154 0.68 -7.71 7.26
CA HIS A 154 0.92 -9.13 7.48
C HIS A 154 -0.35 -9.88 7.90
N HIS A 155 -0.69 -10.94 7.16
CA HIS A 155 -1.71 -11.90 7.55
C HIS A 155 -1.10 -13.31 7.66
N PRO A 156 -1.17 -13.98 8.83
CA PRO A 156 -0.43 -15.24 9.08
C PRO A 156 -0.66 -16.36 8.07
N LEU A 157 -1.85 -16.41 7.46
CA LEU A 157 -2.24 -17.45 6.50
C LEU A 157 -2.13 -17.03 5.02
N ARG A 158 -1.82 -15.75 4.72
CA ARG A 158 -1.88 -15.21 3.35
C ARG A 158 -0.60 -14.50 2.93
N ALA A 159 0.20 -14.02 3.88
CA ALA A 159 1.51 -13.47 3.60
C ALA A 159 2.43 -14.55 3.02
N GLY A 160 3.29 -14.15 2.07
CA GLY A 160 4.42 -15.00 1.67
C GLY A 160 5.53 -14.97 2.72
N ASP A 161 6.71 -15.47 2.35
CA ASP A 161 7.80 -15.73 3.28
C ASP A 161 8.67 -14.51 3.56
N ILE A 162 8.89 -13.68 2.55
CA ILE A 162 9.73 -12.47 2.65
C ILE A 162 8.97 -11.34 1.98
N TYR A 163 8.66 -10.28 2.74
CA TYR A 163 8.11 -9.04 2.21
C TYR A 163 9.26 -8.20 1.66
N ILE A 164 9.17 -7.75 0.42
CA ILE A 164 10.13 -6.84 -0.20
C ILE A 164 9.43 -5.53 -0.55
N PHE A 165 10.06 -4.40 -0.25
CA PHE A 165 9.62 -3.10 -0.73
C PHE A 165 10.76 -2.32 -1.37
N GLN A 166 10.38 -1.55 -2.38
CA GLN A 166 11.25 -0.66 -3.14
C GLN A 166 11.73 0.54 -2.32
N ARG A 167 12.79 1.21 -2.79
CA ARG A 167 13.14 2.58 -2.40
C ARG A 167 12.08 3.57 -2.90
N PRO A 168 12.04 4.81 -2.38
CA PRO A 168 11.17 5.85 -2.93
C PRO A 168 11.38 6.03 -4.43
N TYR A 169 10.29 6.22 -5.19
CA TYR A 169 10.27 6.39 -6.66
C TYR A 169 10.76 5.21 -7.49
N TRP A 170 11.00 4.07 -6.84
CA TRP A 170 11.22 2.80 -7.54
C TRP A 170 9.91 2.05 -7.64
N PHE A 171 9.67 1.38 -8.77
CA PHE A 171 8.52 0.50 -8.90
C PHE A 171 8.94 -0.95 -8.99
N MET A 172 8.24 -1.77 -8.20
CA MET A 172 8.35 -3.21 -8.23
C MET A 172 7.05 -3.77 -8.78
N PHE A 173 7.01 -4.11 -10.07
CA PHE A 173 5.79 -4.56 -10.76
C PHE A 173 6.05 -5.48 -11.96
N ASP A 174 5.02 -6.08 -12.54
CA ASP A 174 5.18 -6.96 -13.70
C ASP A 174 5.33 -6.14 -14.99
N ARG A 175 6.07 -6.65 -15.97
CA ARG A 175 6.23 -5.97 -17.26
C ARG A 175 4.87 -5.78 -17.92
N GLY A 176 4.68 -4.62 -18.55
CA GLY A 176 3.44 -4.30 -19.25
C GLY A 176 3.31 -2.80 -19.49
N ALA A 177 2.18 -2.40 -20.06
CA ALA A 177 1.85 -1.01 -20.35
C ALA A 177 1.40 -0.25 -19.09
N VAL A 178 2.27 -0.17 -18.08
CA VAL A 178 2.03 0.56 -16.83
C VAL A 178 3.07 1.66 -16.68
N ALA A 179 2.63 2.90 -16.82
CA ALA A 179 3.46 4.09 -16.58
C ALA A 179 3.67 4.30 -15.07
N ALA A 180 2.59 4.37 -14.29
CA ALA A 180 2.61 4.59 -12.84
C ALA A 180 1.95 3.48 -12.02
N MET A 181 2.45 3.25 -10.81
CA MET A 181 1.97 2.21 -9.92
C MET A 181 2.07 2.68 -8.46
N HIS A 182 1.27 2.05 -7.60
CA HIS A 182 1.23 2.27 -6.15
C HIS A 182 1.53 0.96 -5.41
N GLY A 183 1.46 0.99 -4.08
CA GLY A 183 1.65 -0.18 -3.21
C GLY A 183 2.99 -0.21 -2.48
N SER A 184 3.72 0.90 -2.49
CA SER A 184 4.88 1.10 -1.62
C SER A 184 4.47 1.63 -0.24
N PRO A 185 5.33 1.50 0.78
CA PRO A 185 5.06 2.06 2.11
C PRO A 185 5.33 3.58 2.20
N TRP A 186 5.58 4.25 1.08
CA TRP A 186 5.99 5.66 1.06
C TRP A 186 4.79 6.61 1.07
N ALA A 187 5.02 7.85 1.51
CA ALA A 187 3.94 8.81 1.76
C ALA A 187 3.07 9.08 0.52
N TYR A 188 3.65 9.11 -0.68
CA TYR A 188 2.89 9.35 -1.92
C TYR A 188 1.85 8.24 -2.21
N ASP A 189 2.03 7.02 -1.69
CA ASP A 189 1.06 5.92 -1.83
C ASP A 189 0.13 5.79 -0.62
N THR A 190 0.55 6.26 0.55
CA THR A 190 -0.17 6.07 1.82
C THR A 190 -0.93 7.31 2.30
N HIS A 191 -0.63 8.48 1.75
CA HIS A 191 -1.34 9.71 2.05
C HIS A 191 -2.59 9.84 1.18
N VAL A 192 -3.75 9.81 1.82
CA VAL A 192 -5.06 9.88 1.16
C VAL A 192 -5.92 10.95 1.83
N PRO A 193 -6.83 11.62 1.09
CA PRO A 193 -7.81 12.49 1.73
C PRO A 193 -8.78 11.66 2.57
N ILE A 194 -9.25 12.22 3.68
CA ILE A 194 -10.41 11.71 4.42
C ILE A 194 -11.31 12.91 4.68
N MET A 195 -12.49 12.92 4.08
CA MET A 195 -13.43 14.02 4.15
C MET A 195 -14.76 13.52 4.71
N PHE A 196 -15.29 14.25 5.69
CA PHE A 196 -16.64 14.05 6.24
C PHE A 196 -17.46 15.30 6.01
N ALA A 197 -18.67 15.15 5.50
CA ALA A 197 -19.64 16.23 5.33
C ALA A 197 -21.04 15.73 5.66
N GLY A 198 -21.81 16.50 6.43
CA GLY A 198 -23.15 16.13 6.80
C GLY A 198 -23.70 16.93 7.98
N PRO A 199 -24.92 16.63 8.43
CA PRO A 199 -25.61 17.36 9.49
C PRO A 199 -24.81 17.37 10.79
N GLY A 200 -24.67 18.55 11.39
CA GLY A 200 -23.96 18.72 12.68
C GLY A 200 -22.43 18.72 12.58
N ILE A 201 -21.85 18.38 11.43
CA ILE A 201 -20.39 18.44 11.22
C ILE A 201 -20.01 19.89 10.87
N ARG A 202 -19.15 20.50 11.68
CA ARG A 202 -18.66 21.85 11.43
C ARG A 202 -17.48 21.83 10.45
N PRO A 203 -17.38 22.79 9.51
CA PRO A 203 -16.23 22.90 8.64
C PRO A 203 -14.94 23.04 9.45
N ASN A 204 -13.99 22.15 9.21
CA ASN A 204 -12.68 22.15 9.84
C ASN A 204 -11.65 21.48 8.94
N ARG A 205 -10.38 21.81 9.12
CA ARG A 205 -9.25 21.14 8.50
C ARG A 205 -8.34 20.61 9.59
N LEU A 206 -8.04 19.31 9.52
CA LEU A 206 -7.14 18.65 10.45
C LEU A 206 -5.83 18.35 9.74
N ASP A 207 -4.73 18.88 10.25
CA ASP A 207 -3.38 18.61 9.72
C ASP A 207 -2.60 17.59 10.58
N ARG A 208 -3.21 17.08 11.66
CA ARG A 208 -2.62 15.97 12.44
C ARG A 208 -2.70 14.65 11.68
N LEU A 209 -1.83 13.72 12.01
CA LEU A 209 -1.89 12.36 11.46
C LEU A 209 -3.20 11.66 11.88
N VAL A 210 -3.85 11.07 10.89
CA VAL A 210 -5.02 10.19 11.00
C VAL A 210 -4.80 9.00 10.07
N HIS A 211 -5.60 7.95 10.21
CA HIS A 211 -5.51 6.74 9.41
C HIS A 211 -6.84 6.40 8.74
N PRO A 212 -6.84 5.80 7.54
CA PRO A 212 -8.08 5.32 6.91
C PRO A 212 -8.90 4.36 7.78
N VAL A 213 -8.22 3.60 8.66
CA VAL A 213 -8.88 2.70 9.63
C VAL A 213 -9.72 3.43 10.67
N ASP A 214 -9.54 4.75 10.83
CA ASP A 214 -10.31 5.61 11.75
C ASP A 214 -11.71 5.92 11.20
N VAL A 215 -11.95 5.72 9.89
CA VAL A 215 -13.23 6.04 9.24
C VAL A 215 -14.38 5.18 9.79
N ALA A 216 -14.18 3.87 9.88
CA ALA A 216 -15.21 2.94 10.33
C ALA A 216 -15.65 3.19 11.80
N PRO A 217 -14.76 3.31 12.80
CA PRO A 217 -15.18 3.64 14.16
C PRO A 217 -15.79 5.05 14.25
N THR A 218 -15.32 6.03 13.47
CA THR A 218 -15.93 7.37 13.42
C THR A 218 -17.37 7.32 12.90
N LEU A 219 -17.62 6.55 11.83
CA LEU A 219 -18.97 6.32 11.31
C LEU A 219 -19.86 5.64 12.35
N SER A 220 -19.36 4.61 13.03
CA SER A 220 -20.10 3.94 14.09
C SER A 220 -20.48 4.87 15.23
N ALA A 221 -19.56 5.76 15.64
CA ALA A 221 -19.83 6.78 16.66
C ALA A 221 -20.92 7.77 16.22
N LEU A 222 -20.84 8.28 14.98
CA LEU A 222 -21.85 9.19 14.42
C LEU A 222 -23.24 8.55 14.33
N LEU A 223 -23.31 7.26 14.00
CA LEU A 223 -24.56 6.52 13.83
C LEU A 223 -25.11 5.92 15.15
N GLY A 224 -24.36 5.98 16.24
CA GLY A 224 -24.75 5.37 17.52
C GLY A 224 -24.79 3.84 17.47
N ILE A 225 -23.95 3.22 16.65
CA ILE A 225 -23.85 1.76 16.51
C ILE A 225 -22.49 1.25 16.99
N LEU A 226 -22.38 -0.06 17.19
CA LEU A 226 -21.10 -0.68 17.54
C LEU A 226 -20.11 -0.60 16.36
N PRO A 227 -18.81 -0.39 16.63
CA PRO A 227 -17.78 -0.51 15.61
C PRO A 227 -17.65 -1.95 15.11
N PRO A 228 -17.08 -2.17 13.90
CA PRO A 228 -16.72 -3.50 13.44
C PRO A 228 -15.87 -4.24 14.47
N ALA A 229 -16.10 -5.54 14.64
CA ALA A 229 -15.54 -6.34 15.74
C ALA A 229 -13.99 -6.36 15.82
N ALA A 230 -13.31 -6.08 14.71
CA ALA A 230 -11.85 -6.04 14.63
C ALA A 230 -11.33 -4.65 14.18
N ALA A 231 -12.11 -3.59 14.37
CA ALA A 231 -11.67 -2.23 14.10
C ALA A 231 -10.44 -1.89 14.96
N GLN A 232 -9.42 -1.29 14.32
CA GLN A 232 -8.16 -0.91 14.96
C GLN A 232 -7.95 0.61 15.01
N GLY A 233 -8.77 1.37 14.27
CA GLY A 233 -8.70 2.82 14.25
C GLY A 233 -9.37 3.46 15.46
N GLU A 234 -9.17 4.76 15.58
CA GLU A 234 -9.73 5.59 16.64
C GLU A 234 -10.86 6.47 16.10
N VAL A 235 -11.79 6.87 16.96
CA VAL A 235 -12.84 7.83 16.59
C VAL A 235 -12.19 9.20 16.39
N LEU A 236 -12.47 9.84 15.26
CA LEU A 236 -12.10 11.23 15.02
C LEU A 236 -13.09 12.13 15.78
N GLY A 237 -12.75 12.48 17.02
CA GLY A 237 -13.60 13.29 17.90
C GLY A 237 -13.98 14.65 17.31
N GLU A 238 -13.08 15.22 16.50
CA GLU A 238 -13.32 16.49 15.79
C GLU A 238 -14.49 16.41 14.79
N VAL A 239 -14.81 15.21 14.31
CA VAL A 239 -15.95 14.93 13.43
C VAL A 239 -17.16 14.49 14.26
N ALA A 240 -16.94 13.59 15.23
CA ALA A 240 -18.01 13.01 16.04
C ALA A 240 -18.58 13.95 17.12
N GLY A 241 -18.01 15.15 17.28
CA GLY A 241 -18.42 16.10 18.31
C GLY A 241 -18.03 15.68 19.73
N GLN A 242 -16.94 14.90 19.85
CA GLN A 242 -16.38 14.39 21.10
C GLN A 242 -15.09 15.13 21.47
#